data_AF-A0A7T2W0L2-F1
#
_entry.id   AF-A0A7T2W0L2-F1
#
_cell.length_a   1.000
_cell.length_b   1.000
_cell.length_c   1.000
_cell.angle_alpha   90.00
_cell.angle_beta   90.00
_cell.angle_gamma   90.00
#
_symmetry.space_group_name_H-M   'P 1'
#
loop_
_entity.id
_entity.type
_entity.pdbx_description
1 polymer ?
#
loop_
_entity_poly.entity_id
_entity_poly.type
_entity_poly.pdbx_seq_one_letter_code
_entity_poly.pdbx_strand_id
1 'polypeptide(L)'
;MNLDISRTDDPVRDALKKLSLLWKSRAAVNQDLPDYCGLAFDPARQDFTASLLPFREHQAWTEAPQHLRDQCLSYAWGIYNLKTIYIECNVVTPACEDIIKTPPPGANRALLQDVMSQALLDEALHTRMSVMACNYIYEMRGLQPLDFSDFNLVGWRDGVLAQCGAEWERRLARFAIACASETLITDYLKTMAEDRSIQPICHEVTRTHAVDEWSHSSVFSSVATDIVQGLSNRERSYLRSIILKTVQMFANNELGAWSTVFTMVGMPHARDILHDVGDSNEIGVYTDSVQSLIDRIGLAGRNLGGSVALVSSVHEEMQA
;
A
#
# COMPACT_ATOMS: atom_id res chain seq x y z
N MET A 1 -34.88 7.44 -41.48
CA MET A 1 -34.93 7.65 -40.02
C MET A 1 -33.56 7.29 -39.50
N ASN A 2 -32.73 8.30 -39.28
CA ASN A 2 -31.31 8.14 -38.94
C ASN A 2 -31.21 7.56 -37.54
N LEU A 3 -30.59 6.38 -37.43
CA LEU A 3 -30.01 5.89 -36.19
C LEU A 3 -28.79 6.76 -35.91
N ASP A 4 -29.00 7.81 -35.13
CA ASP A 4 -27.90 8.58 -34.54
C ASP A 4 -27.27 7.72 -33.44
N ILE A 5 -26.36 6.83 -33.84
CA ILE A 5 -25.46 6.13 -32.92
C ILE A 5 -24.43 7.19 -32.53
N SER A 6 -24.75 8.01 -31.52
CA SER A 6 -23.73 8.84 -30.88
C SER A 6 -22.76 7.88 -30.17
N ARG A 7 -21.67 7.54 -30.86
CA ARG A 7 -20.42 7.12 -30.22
C ARG A 7 -20.02 8.24 -29.28
N THR A 8 -20.38 8.10 -28.01
CA THR A 8 -19.85 8.93 -26.94
C THR A 8 -18.55 8.25 -26.52
N ASP A 9 -17.43 8.83 -26.94
CA ASP A 9 -16.11 8.47 -26.42
C ASP A 9 -16.14 8.73 -24.91
N ASP A 10 -16.17 7.66 -24.11
CA ASP A 10 -15.97 7.70 -22.67
C ASP A 10 -14.57 7.12 -22.42
N PRO A 11 -13.53 7.98 -22.30
CA PRO A 11 -12.16 7.53 -22.15
C PRO A 11 -11.96 6.65 -20.91
N VAL A 12 -12.74 6.88 -19.85
CA VAL A 12 -12.67 6.11 -18.60
C VAL A 12 -13.21 4.70 -18.83
N ARG A 13 -14.37 4.59 -19.49
CA ARG A 13 -14.93 3.29 -19.89
C ARG A 13 -13.96 2.49 -20.75
N ASP A 14 -13.33 3.12 -21.73
CA ASP A 14 -12.39 2.45 -22.63
C ASP A 14 -11.12 2.01 -21.91
N ALA A 15 -10.60 2.83 -20.98
CA ALA A 15 -9.50 2.45 -20.10
C ALA A 15 -9.86 1.23 -19.22
N LEU A 16 -11.02 1.25 -18.56
CA LEU A 16 -11.48 0.16 -17.70
C LEU A 16 -11.65 -1.15 -18.47
N LYS A 17 -12.26 -1.11 -19.67
CA LYS A 17 -12.39 -2.29 -20.55
C LYS A 17 -11.02 -2.84 -20.94
N LYS A 18 -10.08 -1.96 -21.31
CA LYS A 18 -8.72 -2.38 -21.68
C LYS A 18 -8.02 -3.04 -20.49
N LEU A 19 -8.11 -2.47 -19.29
CA LEU A 19 -7.52 -3.01 -18.08
C LEU A 19 -8.11 -4.39 -17.73
N SER A 20 -9.44 -4.54 -17.80
CA SER A 20 -10.11 -5.84 -17.58
C SER A 20 -9.70 -6.90 -18.61
N LEU A 21 -9.58 -6.53 -19.89
CA LEU A 21 -9.10 -7.44 -20.92
C LEU A 21 -7.66 -7.91 -20.67
N LEU A 22 -6.78 -6.99 -20.28
CA LEU A 22 -5.36 -7.28 -20.02
C LEU A 22 -5.16 -8.11 -18.75
N TRP A 23 -6.04 -8.00 -17.75
CA TRP A 23 -5.96 -8.74 -16.49
C TRP A 23 -5.80 -10.25 -16.72
N LYS A 24 -6.57 -10.82 -17.66
CA LYS A 24 -6.52 -12.27 -17.98
C LYS A 24 -5.14 -12.78 -18.36
N SER A 25 -4.33 -11.94 -19.01
CA SER A 25 -3.00 -12.32 -19.50
C SER A 25 -1.85 -11.86 -18.62
N ARG A 26 -2.08 -10.89 -17.71
CA ARG A 26 -1.00 -10.27 -16.93
C ARG A 26 -1.02 -10.69 -15.46
N ALA A 27 -2.21 -10.87 -14.88
CA ALA A 27 -2.36 -11.00 -13.44
C ALA A 27 -1.69 -12.28 -12.96
N ALA A 28 -0.90 -12.19 -11.90
CA ALA A 28 -0.13 -13.31 -11.38
C ALA A 28 -1.03 -14.50 -11.01
N VAL A 29 -2.25 -14.23 -10.50
CA VAL A 29 -3.24 -15.25 -10.15
C VAL A 29 -3.73 -16.09 -11.33
N ASN A 30 -3.57 -15.58 -12.56
CA ASN A 30 -3.90 -16.30 -13.79
C ASN A 30 -2.68 -16.99 -14.43
N GLN A 31 -1.48 -16.84 -13.87
CA GLN A 31 -0.26 -17.44 -14.38
C GLN A 31 0.15 -18.68 -13.58
N ASP A 32 1.04 -19.48 -14.17
CA ASP A 32 1.78 -20.48 -13.43
C ASP A 32 2.78 -19.78 -12.50
N LEU A 33 2.44 -19.75 -11.21
CA LEU A 33 3.30 -19.15 -10.19
C LEU A 33 4.56 -20.00 -9.96
N PRO A 34 5.73 -19.37 -9.71
CA PRO A 34 6.92 -20.08 -9.29
C PRO A 34 6.66 -20.92 -8.02
N ASP A 35 7.34 -22.06 -7.89
CA ASP A 35 7.49 -22.73 -6.60
C ASP A 35 8.45 -21.91 -5.73
N TYR A 36 7.90 -20.90 -5.07
CA TYR A 36 8.64 -19.94 -4.26
C TYR A 36 9.45 -20.62 -3.14
N CYS A 37 8.87 -21.62 -2.47
CA CYS A 37 9.55 -22.36 -1.40
C CYS A 37 10.57 -23.37 -1.94
N GLY A 38 10.45 -23.77 -3.20
CA GLY A 38 11.44 -24.58 -3.92
C GLY A 38 12.66 -23.79 -4.40
N LEU A 39 12.66 -22.45 -4.30
CA LEU A 39 13.82 -21.63 -4.64
C LEU A 39 14.96 -21.88 -3.66
N ALA A 40 16.18 -22.06 -4.19
CA ALA A 40 17.35 -22.36 -3.38
C ALA A 40 17.63 -21.25 -2.35
N PHE A 41 17.70 -21.64 -1.08
CA PHE A 41 18.09 -20.75 0.01
C PHE A 41 19.61 -20.62 0.08
N ASP A 42 20.10 -19.39 0.21
CA ASP A 42 21.52 -19.09 0.38
C ASP A 42 21.76 -18.43 1.74
N PRO A 43 22.36 -19.12 2.72
CA PRO A 43 22.59 -18.55 4.05
C PRO A 43 23.40 -17.24 4.06
N ALA A 44 24.21 -16.98 3.03
CA ALA A 44 25.05 -15.79 2.94
C ALA A 44 24.34 -14.57 2.34
N ARG A 45 23.17 -14.76 1.69
CA ARG A 45 22.37 -13.65 1.17
C ARG A 45 21.57 -12.99 2.27
N GLN A 46 21.29 -11.71 2.10
CA GLN A 46 20.39 -10.96 2.97
C GLN A 46 18.94 -11.22 2.58
N ASP A 47 18.04 -11.09 3.56
CA ASP A 47 16.61 -11.34 3.32
C ASP A 47 15.85 -10.06 2.94
N PHE A 48 16.51 -8.90 3.03
CA PHE A 48 15.94 -7.58 2.79
C PHE A 48 16.98 -6.57 2.28
N THR A 49 16.53 -5.56 1.55
CA THR A 49 17.38 -4.51 0.98
C THR A 49 17.73 -3.46 2.03
N ALA A 50 19.00 -3.39 2.44
CA ALA A 50 19.45 -2.52 3.52
C ALA A 50 19.25 -1.01 3.28
N SER A 51 19.21 -0.55 2.03
CA SER A 51 18.95 0.87 1.71
C SER A 51 17.55 1.34 2.10
N LEU A 52 16.61 0.42 2.28
CA LEU A 52 15.24 0.70 2.71
C LEU A 52 15.10 0.80 4.23
N LEU A 53 16.14 0.47 5.01
CA LEU A 53 16.10 0.65 6.45
C LEU A 53 16.15 2.15 6.80
N PRO A 54 15.23 2.65 7.64
CA PRO A 54 15.17 4.08 7.96
C PRO A 54 16.36 4.55 8.81
N PHE A 55 17.03 3.62 9.49
CA PHE A 55 18.21 3.87 10.33
C PHE A 55 19.52 3.38 9.72
N ARG A 56 19.56 3.10 8.41
CA ARG A 56 20.74 2.50 7.74
C ARG A 56 22.06 3.27 7.94
N GLU A 57 21.97 4.58 8.15
CA GLU A 57 23.10 5.49 8.35
C GLU A 57 23.36 5.80 9.84
N HIS A 58 22.53 5.33 10.76
CA HIS A 58 22.66 5.60 12.17
C HIS A 58 23.93 4.94 12.76
N GLN A 59 24.69 5.67 13.58
CA GLN A 59 25.96 5.18 14.14
C GLN A 59 25.78 3.86 14.90
N ALA A 60 24.82 3.79 15.82
CA ALA A 60 24.53 2.56 16.57
C ALA A 60 24.17 1.36 15.68
N TRP A 61 23.56 1.58 14.51
CA TRP A 61 23.31 0.51 13.54
C TRP A 61 24.59 0.08 12.83
N THR A 62 25.40 1.03 12.37
CA THR A 62 26.64 0.73 11.63
C THR A 62 27.69 0.03 12.50
N GLU A 63 27.73 0.33 13.80
CA GLU A 63 28.62 -0.28 14.79
C GLU A 63 28.11 -1.62 15.37
N ALA A 64 26.85 -1.97 15.12
CA ALA A 64 26.27 -3.18 15.66
C ALA A 64 26.92 -4.46 15.11
N PRO A 65 27.01 -5.53 15.92
CA PRO A 65 27.48 -6.83 15.46
C PRO A 65 26.73 -7.32 14.21
N GLN A 66 27.48 -7.86 13.24
CA GLN A 66 26.92 -8.29 11.95
C GLN A 66 25.72 -9.24 12.11
N HIS A 67 25.81 -10.22 13.00
CA HIS A 67 24.72 -11.18 13.22
C HIS A 67 23.40 -10.53 13.67
N LEU A 68 23.45 -9.45 14.47
CA LEU A 68 22.24 -8.71 14.86
C LEU A 68 21.67 -7.92 13.69
N ARG A 69 22.53 -7.35 12.84
CA ARG A 69 22.09 -6.65 11.63
C ARG A 69 21.44 -7.62 10.65
N ASP A 70 22.01 -8.80 10.46
CA ASP A 70 21.46 -9.85 9.60
C ASP A 70 20.07 -10.29 10.13
N GLN A 71 19.92 -10.50 11.45
CA GLN A 71 18.61 -10.78 12.05
C GLN A 71 17.62 -9.63 11.86
N CYS A 72 18.05 -8.38 12.03
CA CYS A 72 17.20 -7.21 11.79
C CYS A 72 16.77 -7.11 10.32
N LEU A 73 17.61 -7.50 9.36
CA LEU A 73 17.23 -7.56 7.94
C LEU A 73 16.19 -8.66 7.68
N SER A 74 16.31 -9.84 8.32
CA SER A 74 15.26 -10.86 8.27
C SER A 74 13.94 -10.37 8.89
N TYR A 75 13.99 -9.62 9.98
CA TYR A 75 12.79 -9.01 10.56
C TYR A 75 12.26 -7.82 9.76
N ALA A 76 13.10 -7.08 9.03
CA ALA A 76 12.66 -6.05 8.09
C ALA A 76 11.75 -6.65 7.01
N TRP A 77 12.16 -7.80 6.46
CA TRP A 77 11.33 -8.60 5.56
C TRP A 77 10.01 -9.03 6.20
N GLY A 78 10.05 -9.41 7.48
CA GLY A 78 8.89 -9.69 8.31
C GLY A 78 7.93 -8.51 8.42
N ILE A 79 8.42 -7.35 8.88
CA ILE A 79 7.64 -6.11 9.02
C ILE A 79 7.00 -5.73 7.70
N TYR A 80 7.78 -5.77 6.62
CA TYR A 80 7.32 -5.43 5.28
C TYR A 80 6.10 -6.27 4.85
N ASN A 81 6.23 -7.60 4.86
CA ASN A 81 5.14 -8.48 4.44
C ASN A 81 3.96 -8.46 5.41
N LEU A 82 4.20 -8.29 6.70
CA LEU A 82 3.13 -8.14 7.69
C LEU A 82 2.34 -6.86 7.40
N LYS A 83 3.02 -5.73 7.15
CA LYS A 83 2.38 -4.48 6.71
C LYS A 83 1.58 -4.67 5.42
N THR A 84 2.14 -5.36 4.42
CA THR A 84 1.43 -5.72 3.18
C THR A 84 0.14 -6.48 3.47
N ILE A 85 0.17 -7.54 4.28
CA ILE A 85 -1.02 -8.30 4.67
C ILE A 85 -2.11 -7.39 5.26
N TYR A 86 -1.73 -6.49 6.15
CA TYR A 86 -2.67 -5.54 6.77
C TYR A 86 -3.20 -4.51 5.78
N ILE A 87 -2.39 -4.05 4.83
CA ILE A 87 -2.85 -3.16 3.75
C ILE A 87 -3.88 -3.90 2.89
N GLU A 88 -3.56 -5.09 2.40
CA GLU A 88 -4.47 -5.83 1.54
C GLU A 88 -5.78 -6.20 2.23
N CYS A 89 -5.70 -6.69 3.47
CA CYS A 89 -6.86 -7.17 4.20
C CYS A 89 -7.72 -6.04 4.81
N ASN A 90 -7.10 -4.97 5.33
CA ASN A 90 -7.80 -3.95 6.10
C ASN A 90 -8.05 -2.67 5.30
N VAL A 91 -7.29 -2.41 4.24
CA VAL A 91 -7.38 -1.19 3.44
C VAL A 91 -7.98 -1.46 2.06
N VAL A 92 -7.34 -2.30 1.26
CA VAL A 92 -7.66 -2.47 -0.16
C VAL A 92 -8.92 -3.33 -0.35
N THR A 93 -8.93 -4.52 0.24
CA THR A 93 -10.06 -5.46 0.17
C THR A 93 -11.40 -4.80 0.54
N PRO A 94 -11.55 -4.07 1.66
CA PRO A 94 -12.81 -3.43 2.00
C PRO A 94 -13.26 -2.37 0.97
N ALA A 95 -12.33 -1.67 0.32
CA ALA A 95 -12.67 -0.71 -0.74
C ALA A 95 -13.16 -1.42 -2.02
N CYS A 96 -12.51 -2.53 -2.40
CA CYS A 96 -12.98 -3.38 -3.50
C CYS A 96 -14.37 -3.93 -3.20
N GLU A 97 -14.59 -4.49 -2.01
CA GLU A 97 -15.88 -5.01 -1.58
C GLU A 97 -16.99 -3.96 -1.62
N ASP A 98 -16.71 -2.72 -1.20
CA ASP A 98 -17.68 -1.63 -1.25
C ASP A 98 -18.15 -1.36 -2.69
N ILE A 99 -17.21 -1.29 -3.65
CA ILE A 99 -17.55 -1.05 -5.05
C ILE A 99 -18.23 -2.27 -5.68
N ILE A 100 -17.85 -3.49 -5.30
CA ILE A 100 -18.51 -4.71 -5.77
C ILE A 100 -19.95 -4.77 -5.27
N LYS A 101 -20.18 -4.54 -3.97
CA LYS A 101 -21.50 -4.66 -3.33
C LYS A 101 -22.40 -3.47 -3.66
N THR A 102 -21.83 -2.26 -3.66
CA THR A 102 -22.55 -1.00 -3.93
C THR A 102 -21.77 -0.09 -4.88
N PRO A 103 -21.66 -0.45 -6.18
CA PRO A 103 -20.95 0.38 -7.14
C PRO A 103 -21.63 1.76 -7.28
N PRO A 104 -20.86 2.83 -7.55
CA PRO A 104 -21.40 4.14 -7.87
C PRO A 104 -22.46 4.07 -8.98
N PRO A 105 -23.54 4.87 -8.89
CA PRO A 105 -24.52 4.95 -9.97
C PRO A 105 -23.87 5.58 -11.21
N GLY A 106 -24.01 4.94 -12.37
CA GLY A 106 -23.43 5.44 -13.61
C GLY A 106 -23.44 4.42 -14.73
N ALA A 107 -23.05 4.86 -15.94
CA ALA A 107 -23.00 4.01 -17.12
C ALA A 107 -21.92 2.92 -17.03
N ASN A 108 -20.94 3.07 -16.13
CA ASN A 108 -19.81 2.15 -15.97
C ASN A 108 -19.98 1.18 -14.80
N ARG A 109 -21.14 1.18 -14.13
CA ARG A 109 -21.44 0.36 -12.93
C ARG A 109 -20.93 -1.09 -13.01
N ALA A 110 -21.23 -1.80 -14.11
CA ALA A 110 -20.84 -3.20 -14.28
C ALA A 110 -19.32 -3.37 -14.49
N LEU A 111 -18.68 -2.43 -15.19
CA LEU A 111 -17.22 -2.45 -15.40
C LEU A 111 -16.48 -2.18 -14.10
N LEU A 112 -16.97 -1.26 -13.26
CA LEU A 112 -16.40 -1.02 -11.94
C LEU A 112 -16.41 -2.27 -11.07
N GLN A 113 -17.53 -3.00 -11.04
CA GLN A 113 -17.62 -4.27 -10.31
C GLN A 113 -16.64 -5.30 -10.85
N ASP A 114 -16.52 -5.41 -12.18
CA ASP A 114 -15.63 -6.37 -12.84
C ASP A 114 -14.16 -6.11 -12.47
N VAL A 115 -13.65 -4.89 -12.70
CA VAL A 115 -12.24 -4.56 -12.40
C VAL A 115 -11.93 -4.64 -10.90
N MET A 116 -12.88 -4.30 -10.03
CA MET A 116 -12.67 -4.39 -8.58
C MET A 116 -12.72 -5.83 -8.08
N SER A 117 -13.49 -6.70 -8.73
CA SER A 117 -13.47 -8.14 -8.43
C SER A 117 -12.17 -8.81 -8.88
N GLN A 118 -11.55 -8.30 -9.94
CA GLN A 118 -10.24 -8.75 -10.42
C GLN A 118 -9.13 -8.33 -9.45
N ALA A 119 -9.08 -7.05 -9.06
CA ALA A 119 -8.14 -6.57 -8.03
C ALA A 119 -8.30 -7.37 -6.72
N LEU A 120 -9.54 -7.64 -6.27
CA LEU A 120 -9.77 -8.46 -5.08
C LEU A 120 -9.17 -9.88 -5.17
N LEU A 121 -9.13 -10.49 -6.37
CA LEU A 121 -8.47 -11.78 -6.56
C LEU A 121 -6.95 -11.66 -6.46
N ASP A 122 -6.39 -10.59 -7.03
CA ASP A 122 -4.96 -10.29 -6.97
C ASP A 122 -4.53 -10.06 -5.51
N GLU A 123 -5.26 -9.24 -4.74
CA GLU A 123 -4.96 -8.96 -3.32
C GLU A 123 -5.01 -10.19 -2.42
N ALA A 124 -5.93 -11.12 -2.71
CA ALA A 124 -5.98 -12.40 -2.01
C ALA A 124 -4.72 -13.25 -2.29
N LEU A 125 -4.20 -13.21 -3.51
CA LEU A 125 -2.94 -13.85 -3.86
C LEU A 125 -1.74 -13.13 -3.21
N HIS A 126 -1.69 -11.80 -3.25
CA HIS A 126 -0.62 -11.01 -2.64
C HIS A 126 -0.52 -11.29 -1.13
N THR A 127 -1.67 -11.31 -0.45
CA THR A 127 -1.77 -11.72 0.96
C THR A 127 -1.18 -13.10 1.19
N ARG A 128 -1.56 -14.09 0.36
CA ARG A 128 -1.04 -15.47 0.46
C ARG A 128 0.47 -15.52 0.25
N MET A 129 0.97 -14.80 -0.74
CA MET A 129 2.40 -14.73 -1.06
C MET A 129 3.19 -14.14 0.12
N SER A 130 2.71 -13.04 0.71
CA SER A 130 3.36 -12.41 1.87
C SER A 130 3.37 -13.31 3.10
N VAL A 131 2.26 -14.00 3.41
CA VAL A 131 2.20 -14.97 4.53
C VAL A 131 3.22 -16.09 4.33
N MET A 132 3.22 -16.71 3.15
CA MET A 132 4.12 -17.80 2.83
C MET A 132 5.59 -17.35 2.93
N ALA A 133 5.91 -16.21 2.36
CA ALA A 133 7.30 -15.77 2.23
C ALA A 133 7.87 -15.25 3.56
N CYS A 134 7.04 -14.67 4.45
CA CYS A 134 7.39 -14.44 5.85
C CYS A 134 7.77 -15.74 6.57
N ASN A 135 6.86 -16.71 6.55
CA ASN A 135 7.02 -17.96 7.28
C ASN A 135 8.25 -18.75 6.80
N TYR A 136 8.50 -18.75 5.49
CA TYR A 136 9.68 -19.37 4.91
C TYR A 136 10.98 -18.80 5.47
N ILE A 137 11.12 -17.47 5.53
CA ILE A 137 12.33 -16.85 6.07
C ILE A 137 12.49 -17.10 7.57
N TYR A 138 11.40 -17.04 8.35
CA TYR A 138 11.45 -17.37 9.77
C TYR A 138 11.91 -18.81 10.01
N GLU A 139 11.40 -19.77 9.23
CA GLU A 139 11.79 -21.17 9.32
C GLU A 139 13.26 -21.38 8.94
N MET A 140 13.68 -20.87 7.77
CA MET A 140 15.05 -21.06 7.27
C MET A 140 16.11 -20.38 8.12
N ARG A 141 15.76 -19.28 8.82
CA ARG A 141 16.65 -18.56 9.74
C ARG A 141 16.52 -19.00 11.19
N GLY A 142 15.56 -19.87 11.52
CA GLY A 142 15.27 -20.28 12.91
C GLY A 142 14.84 -19.10 13.79
N LEU A 143 14.10 -18.14 13.23
CA LEU A 143 13.63 -16.94 13.93
C LEU A 143 12.23 -17.16 14.49
N GLN A 144 11.90 -16.48 15.59
CA GLN A 144 10.52 -16.42 16.04
C GLN A 144 9.73 -15.48 15.12
N PRO A 145 8.50 -15.85 14.70
CA PRO A 145 7.65 -14.94 13.95
C PRO A 145 7.38 -13.65 14.72
N LEU A 146 7.39 -12.51 14.01
CA LEU A 146 7.02 -11.22 14.59
C LEU A 146 5.51 -11.20 14.82
N ASP A 147 5.10 -10.98 16.07
CA ASP A 147 3.71 -10.71 16.43
C ASP A 147 3.52 -9.19 16.60
N PHE A 148 3.02 -8.54 15.54
CA PHE A 148 2.76 -7.11 15.52
C PHE A 148 1.53 -6.79 14.67
N SER A 149 0.66 -5.92 15.18
CA SER A 149 -0.60 -5.55 14.52
C SER A 149 -0.88 -4.06 14.46
N ASP A 150 -0.11 -3.25 15.20
CA ASP A 150 -0.37 -1.82 15.38
C ASP A 150 0.28 -0.97 14.27
N PHE A 151 -0.08 -1.25 13.02
CA PHE A 151 0.42 -0.52 11.87
C PHE A 151 -0.27 0.84 11.75
N ASN A 152 0.53 1.90 11.59
CA ASN A 152 0.06 3.29 11.67
C ASN A 152 -1.06 3.61 10.67
N LEU A 153 -0.93 3.15 9.43
CA LEU A 153 -1.95 3.36 8.40
C LEU A 153 -3.30 2.72 8.76
N VAL A 154 -3.27 1.52 9.36
CA VAL A 154 -4.48 0.79 9.76
C VAL A 154 -5.15 1.50 10.94
N GLY A 155 -4.40 1.83 11.98
CA GLY A 155 -4.92 2.55 13.15
C GLY A 155 -5.49 3.93 12.77
N TRP A 156 -4.79 4.68 11.92
CA TRP A 156 -5.30 5.96 11.41
C TRP A 156 -6.57 5.78 10.58
N ARG A 157 -6.62 4.79 9.68
CA ARG A 157 -7.83 4.45 8.91
C ARG A 157 -9.01 4.19 9.85
N ASP A 158 -8.82 3.37 10.88
CA ASP A 158 -9.88 3.06 11.84
C ASP A 158 -10.38 4.32 12.57
N GLY A 159 -9.47 5.22 12.96
CA GLY A 159 -9.80 6.53 13.51
C GLY A 159 -10.62 7.40 12.55
N VAL A 160 -10.22 7.48 11.28
CA VAL A 160 -10.98 8.22 10.23
C VAL A 160 -12.39 7.65 10.09
N LEU A 161 -12.52 6.33 9.99
CA LEU A 161 -13.83 5.68 9.81
C LEU A 161 -14.74 5.83 11.02
N ALA A 162 -14.19 5.82 12.23
CA ALA A 162 -14.93 6.04 13.46
C ALA A 162 -15.49 7.48 13.56
N GLN A 163 -14.82 8.46 12.95
CA GLN A 163 -15.25 9.86 12.94
C GLN A 163 -16.29 10.18 11.85
N CYS A 164 -16.44 9.32 10.83
CA CYS A 164 -17.40 9.54 9.76
C CYS A 164 -18.85 9.44 10.28
N GLY A 165 -19.62 10.52 10.11
CA GLY A 165 -21.02 10.59 10.53
C GLY A 165 -21.98 9.88 9.56
N ALA A 166 -21.57 9.67 8.31
CA ALA A 166 -22.40 9.08 7.28
C ALA A 166 -21.70 7.93 6.52
N GLU A 167 -22.50 7.05 5.92
CA GLU A 167 -21.97 5.89 5.18
C GLU A 167 -21.25 6.29 3.90
N TRP A 168 -21.69 7.36 3.23
CA TRP A 168 -20.98 7.88 2.06
C TRP A 168 -19.58 8.39 2.44
N GLU A 169 -19.42 9.01 3.61
CA GLU A 169 -18.12 9.47 4.12
C GLU A 169 -17.20 8.27 4.38
N ARG A 170 -17.72 7.21 5.03
CA ARG A 170 -16.95 5.99 5.30
C ARG A 170 -16.47 5.29 4.03
N ARG A 171 -17.35 5.12 3.05
CA ARG A 171 -17.01 4.48 1.77
C ARG A 171 -16.01 5.30 0.99
N LEU A 172 -16.20 6.62 0.95
CA LEU A 172 -15.28 7.52 0.26
C LEU A 172 -13.92 7.56 0.95
N ALA A 173 -13.87 7.51 2.28
CA ALA A 173 -12.63 7.40 3.04
C ALA A 173 -11.91 6.06 2.77
N ARG A 174 -12.61 4.92 2.85
CA ARG A 174 -12.02 3.60 2.51
C ARG A 174 -11.43 3.60 1.10
N PHE A 175 -12.20 4.08 0.12
CA PHE A 175 -11.71 4.16 -1.25
C PHE A 175 -10.55 5.14 -1.42
N ALA A 176 -10.58 6.31 -0.78
CA ALA A 176 -9.49 7.28 -0.83
C ALA A 176 -8.17 6.70 -0.30
N ILE A 177 -8.24 5.98 0.82
CA ILE A 177 -7.08 5.38 1.46
C ILE A 177 -6.54 4.25 0.58
N ALA A 178 -7.40 3.34 0.09
CA ALA A 178 -6.99 2.29 -0.84
C ALA A 178 -6.38 2.87 -2.12
N CYS A 179 -7.07 3.79 -2.80
CA CYS A 179 -6.57 4.39 -4.04
C CYS A 179 -5.19 5.04 -3.90
N ALA A 180 -4.91 5.66 -2.76
CA ALA A 180 -3.58 6.20 -2.47
C ALA A 180 -2.57 5.06 -2.22
N SER A 181 -2.88 4.09 -1.36
CA SER A 181 -2.00 2.94 -1.07
C SER A 181 -1.58 2.19 -2.34
N GLU A 182 -2.53 1.86 -3.22
CA GLU A 182 -2.31 1.17 -4.50
C GLU A 182 -1.40 1.94 -5.46
N THR A 183 -1.38 3.27 -5.33
CA THR A 183 -0.48 4.11 -6.12
C THR A 183 0.92 4.18 -5.50
N LEU A 184 1.00 4.15 -4.17
CA LEU A 184 2.25 4.35 -3.42
C LEU A 184 3.07 3.06 -3.26
N ILE A 185 2.41 1.91 -3.16
CA ILE A 185 3.06 0.61 -2.95
C ILE A 185 4.01 0.26 -4.10
N THR A 186 3.66 0.66 -5.33
CA THR A 186 4.47 0.49 -6.54
C THR A 186 5.91 1.02 -6.37
N ASP A 187 6.09 2.20 -5.77
CA ASP A 187 7.40 2.84 -5.63
C ASP A 187 8.28 2.10 -4.61
N TYR A 188 7.66 1.61 -3.53
CA TYR A 188 8.35 0.82 -2.51
C TYR A 188 8.78 -0.54 -3.06
N LEU A 189 7.85 -1.26 -3.69
CA LEU A 189 8.05 -2.58 -4.27
C LEU A 189 9.19 -2.60 -5.29
N LYS A 190 9.29 -1.55 -6.12
CA LYS A 190 10.28 -1.46 -7.19
C LYS A 190 11.70 -1.68 -6.67
N THR A 191 12.06 -1.08 -5.54
CA THR A 191 13.43 -1.17 -5.00
C THR A 191 13.82 -2.60 -4.68
N MET A 192 12.96 -3.34 -3.99
CA MET A 192 13.21 -4.75 -3.65
C MET A 192 13.04 -5.69 -4.85
N ALA A 193 12.12 -5.38 -5.77
CA ALA A 193 11.91 -6.15 -6.99
C ALA A 193 13.09 -6.08 -7.96
N GLU A 194 13.91 -5.03 -7.88
CA GLU A 194 15.11 -4.85 -8.69
C GLU A 194 16.40 -5.35 -7.99
N ASP A 195 16.35 -5.58 -6.68
CA ASP A 195 17.50 -6.05 -5.89
C ASP A 195 17.70 -7.57 -6.05
N ARG A 196 18.67 -7.96 -6.88
CA ARG A 196 19.02 -9.37 -7.09
C ARG A 196 20.02 -9.93 -6.05
N SER A 197 20.46 -9.10 -5.11
CA SER A 197 21.42 -9.50 -4.07
C SER A 197 20.77 -10.18 -2.87
N ILE A 198 19.48 -9.91 -2.62
CA ILE A 198 18.70 -10.55 -1.57
C ILE A 198 18.34 -12.01 -1.93
N GLN A 199 17.69 -12.72 -1.00
CA GLN A 199 17.22 -14.08 -1.22
C GLN A 199 16.35 -14.17 -2.49
N PRO A 200 16.50 -15.25 -3.29
CA PRO A 200 15.68 -15.45 -4.49
C PRO A 200 14.18 -15.39 -4.21
N ILE A 201 13.71 -15.96 -3.09
CA ILE A 201 12.28 -15.90 -2.71
C ILE A 201 11.82 -14.47 -2.42
N CYS A 202 12.60 -13.67 -1.68
CA CYS A 202 12.24 -12.30 -1.36
C CYS A 202 12.16 -11.44 -2.62
N HIS A 203 13.14 -11.58 -3.51
CA HIS A 203 13.12 -10.91 -4.82
C HIS A 203 11.92 -11.35 -5.66
N GLU A 204 11.69 -12.64 -5.84
CA GLU A 204 10.68 -13.13 -6.78
C GLU A 204 9.24 -12.87 -6.30
N VAL A 205 8.97 -12.99 -5.00
CA VAL A 205 7.67 -12.62 -4.41
C VAL A 205 7.38 -11.14 -4.61
N THR A 206 8.36 -10.28 -4.29
CA THR A 206 8.23 -8.83 -4.46
C THR A 206 8.05 -8.45 -5.92
N ARG A 207 8.82 -9.09 -6.82
CA ARG A 207 8.74 -8.84 -8.26
C ARG A 207 7.38 -9.24 -8.83
N THR A 208 6.84 -10.39 -8.44
CA THR A 208 5.50 -10.81 -8.88
C THR A 208 4.44 -9.81 -8.41
N HIS A 209 4.47 -9.42 -7.13
CA HIS A 209 3.55 -8.43 -6.57
C HIS A 209 3.66 -7.08 -7.31
N ALA A 210 4.89 -6.57 -7.51
CA ALA A 210 5.13 -5.30 -8.20
C ALA A 210 4.53 -5.21 -9.60
N VAL A 211 4.51 -6.33 -10.35
CA VAL A 211 3.96 -6.37 -11.71
C VAL A 211 2.45 -6.14 -11.71
N ASP A 212 1.74 -6.68 -10.72
CA ASP A 212 0.31 -6.49 -10.57
C ASP A 212 0.00 -5.07 -10.05
N GLU A 213 0.79 -4.54 -9.10
CA GLU A 213 0.60 -3.18 -8.58
C GLU A 213 0.72 -2.06 -9.63
N TRP A 214 1.61 -2.23 -10.62
CA TRP A 214 1.69 -1.30 -11.76
C TRP A 214 0.35 -1.19 -12.51
N SER A 215 -0.38 -2.30 -12.55
CA SER A 215 -1.70 -2.38 -13.15
C SER A 215 -2.78 -1.82 -12.23
N HIS A 216 -2.72 -2.10 -10.94
CA HIS A 216 -3.69 -1.63 -9.95
C HIS A 216 -3.68 -0.11 -9.80
N SER A 217 -2.51 0.53 -9.80
CA SER A 217 -2.43 2.00 -9.86
C SER A 217 -3.27 2.59 -11.00
N SER A 218 -3.25 1.94 -12.18
CA SER A 218 -4.06 2.35 -13.33
C SER A 218 -5.55 2.04 -13.16
N VAL A 219 -5.90 0.91 -12.55
CA VAL A 219 -7.29 0.52 -12.24
C VAL A 219 -7.90 1.51 -11.24
N PHE A 220 -7.27 1.71 -10.08
CA PHE A 220 -7.75 2.61 -9.04
C PHE A 220 -7.81 4.06 -9.52
N SER A 221 -6.83 4.53 -10.30
CA SER A 221 -6.89 5.85 -10.94
C SER A 221 -8.11 6.00 -11.89
N SER A 222 -8.40 4.97 -12.68
CA SER A 222 -9.53 5.00 -13.62
C SER A 222 -10.87 4.96 -12.89
N VAL A 223 -10.99 4.13 -11.85
CA VAL A 223 -12.18 4.07 -11.00
C VAL A 223 -12.37 5.36 -10.21
N ALA A 224 -11.30 5.95 -9.68
CA ALA A 224 -11.35 7.24 -9.01
C ALA A 224 -11.84 8.34 -9.95
N THR A 225 -11.36 8.36 -11.20
CA THR A 225 -11.84 9.30 -12.23
C THR A 225 -13.34 9.15 -12.48
N ASP A 226 -13.87 7.92 -12.58
CA ASP A 226 -15.31 7.67 -12.73
C ASP A 226 -16.11 8.18 -11.51
N ILE A 227 -15.65 7.83 -10.30
CA ILE A 227 -16.28 8.24 -9.04
C ILE A 227 -16.34 9.78 -8.94
N VAL A 228 -15.22 10.47 -9.19
CA VAL A 228 -15.10 11.92 -9.05
C VAL A 228 -16.12 12.68 -9.92
N GLN A 229 -16.49 12.14 -11.09
CA GLN A 229 -17.50 12.76 -11.96
C GLN A 229 -18.87 12.88 -11.27
N GLY A 230 -19.22 11.92 -10.41
CA GLY A 230 -20.47 11.92 -9.64
C GLY A 230 -20.42 12.66 -8.31
N LEU A 231 -19.23 13.07 -7.84
CA LEU A 231 -19.07 13.71 -6.53
C LEU A 231 -19.38 15.22 -6.55
N SER A 232 -20.01 15.69 -5.48
CA SER A 232 -20.13 17.11 -5.14
C SER A 232 -18.78 17.73 -4.77
N ASN A 233 -18.71 19.06 -4.73
CA ASN A 233 -17.49 19.76 -4.31
C ASN A 233 -17.05 19.40 -2.88
N ARG A 234 -18.00 19.15 -1.97
CA ARG A 234 -17.69 18.72 -0.59
C ARG A 234 -17.01 17.35 -0.58
N GLU A 235 -17.59 16.40 -1.32
CA GLU A 235 -17.04 15.05 -1.43
C GLU A 235 -15.67 15.04 -2.11
N ARG A 236 -15.47 15.83 -3.17
CA ARG A 236 -14.17 15.99 -3.85
C ARG A 236 -13.09 16.54 -2.92
N SER A 237 -13.41 17.58 -2.14
CA SER A 237 -12.49 18.12 -1.13
C SER A 237 -12.16 17.08 -0.05
N TYR A 238 -13.15 16.33 0.40
CA TYR A 238 -12.95 15.26 1.39
C TYR A 238 -12.04 14.15 0.84
N LEU A 239 -12.37 13.59 -0.33
CA LEU A 239 -11.56 12.59 -1.04
C LEU A 239 -10.10 13.05 -1.20
N ARG A 240 -9.90 14.27 -1.70
CA ARG A 240 -8.56 14.87 -1.85
C ARG A 240 -7.81 14.94 -0.51
N SER A 241 -8.48 15.41 0.54
CA SER A 241 -7.84 15.56 1.86
C SER A 241 -7.37 14.23 2.44
N ILE A 242 -8.17 13.17 2.28
CA ILE A 242 -7.82 11.83 2.74
C ILE A 242 -6.66 11.27 1.92
N ILE A 243 -6.70 11.35 0.57
CA ILE A 243 -5.60 10.90 -0.29
C ILE A 243 -4.26 11.53 0.11
N LEU A 244 -4.25 12.86 0.33
CA LEU A 244 -3.04 13.59 0.72
C LEU A 244 -2.52 13.17 2.10
N LYS A 245 -3.42 12.87 3.05
CA LYS A 245 -3.02 12.42 4.39
C LYS A 245 -2.53 10.98 4.39
N THR A 246 -3.09 10.10 3.54
CA THR A 246 -2.66 8.71 3.39
C THR A 246 -1.18 8.61 3.07
N VAL A 247 -0.61 9.52 2.27
CA VAL A 247 0.82 9.55 1.93
C VAL A 247 1.71 9.52 3.17
N GLN A 248 1.39 10.37 4.14
CA GLN A 248 2.17 10.50 5.36
C GLN A 248 2.08 9.23 6.21
N MET A 249 0.91 8.60 6.24
CA MET A 249 0.68 7.38 7.01
C MET A 249 1.30 6.16 6.33
N PHE A 250 1.28 6.11 5.00
CA PHE A 250 1.90 5.05 4.22
C PHE A 250 3.43 5.08 4.35
N ALA A 251 4.03 6.27 4.28
CA ALA A 251 5.48 6.51 4.37
C ALA A 251 6.05 6.40 5.80
N ASN A 252 5.24 5.99 6.79
CA ASN A 252 5.68 5.85 8.17
C ASN A 252 6.74 4.74 8.32
N ASN A 253 7.74 4.98 9.17
CA ASN A 253 8.84 4.07 9.43
C ASN A 253 8.46 2.81 10.25
N GLU A 254 7.23 2.75 10.75
CA GLU A 254 6.70 1.72 11.64
C GLU A 254 7.59 1.48 12.86
N LEU A 255 7.97 2.56 13.55
CA LEU A 255 8.89 2.50 14.70
C LEU A 255 8.37 1.60 15.84
N GLY A 256 7.05 1.42 15.97
CA GLY A 256 6.47 0.45 16.90
C GLY A 256 6.86 -1.00 16.59
N ALA A 257 6.87 -1.36 15.31
CA ALA A 257 7.31 -2.68 14.85
C ALA A 257 8.81 -2.85 15.07
N TRP A 258 9.60 -1.83 14.75
CA TRP A 258 11.05 -1.82 14.99
C TRP A 258 11.42 -1.90 16.47
N SER A 259 10.67 -1.23 17.35
CA SER A 259 10.83 -1.34 18.80
C SER A 259 10.65 -2.77 19.29
N THR A 260 9.63 -3.46 18.76
CA THR A 260 9.36 -4.88 19.04
C THR A 260 10.53 -5.75 18.57
N VAL A 261 10.97 -5.57 17.31
CA VAL A 261 12.08 -6.32 16.71
C VAL A 261 13.41 -6.09 17.47
N PHE A 262 13.75 -4.85 17.78
CA PHE A 262 14.97 -4.52 18.51
C PHE A 262 14.98 -5.14 19.91
N THR A 263 13.80 -5.24 20.56
CA THR A 263 13.66 -5.95 21.83
C THR A 263 13.89 -7.45 21.65
N MET A 264 13.30 -8.08 20.63
CA MET A 264 13.46 -9.51 20.34
C MET A 264 14.91 -9.89 20.01
N VAL A 265 15.62 -9.04 19.26
CA VAL A 265 17.01 -9.26 18.83
C VAL A 265 18.02 -8.84 19.91
N GLY A 266 17.61 -8.05 20.90
CA GLY A 266 18.52 -7.49 21.90
C GLY A 266 19.46 -6.43 21.31
N MET A 267 18.95 -5.59 20.42
CA MET A 267 19.75 -4.59 19.71
C MET A 267 20.31 -3.52 20.67
N PRO A 268 21.64 -3.33 20.75
CA PRO A 268 22.25 -2.27 21.54
C PRO A 268 21.80 -0.89 21.07
N HIS A 269 21.63 0.05 22.01
CA HIS A 269 21.26 1.44 21.70
C HIS A 269 19.97 1.59 20.88
N ALA A 270 19.07 0.60 20.91
CA ALA A 270 17.81 0.61 20.18
C ALA A 270 16.97 1.87 20.45
N ARG A 271 16.92 2.33 21.70
CA ARG A 271 16.18 3.55 22.07
C ARG A 271 16.73 4.80 21.39
N ASP A 272 18.05 4.89 21.25
CA ASP A 272 18.70 6.03 20.60
C ASP A 272 18.36 6.01 19.10
N ILE A 273 18.44 4.84 18.45
CA ILE A 273 18.02 4.66 17.05
C ILE A 273 16.57 5.11 16.84
N LEU A 274 15.64 4.61 17.65
CA LEU A 274 14.22 4.91 17.49
C LEU A 274 13.91 6.39 17.71
N HIS A 275 14.57 7.01 18.71
CA HIS A 275 14.39 8.42 19.02
C HIS A 275 14.93 9.33 17.88
N ASP A 276 16.12 9.03 17.36
CA ASP A 276 16.81 9.91 16.41
C ASP A 276 16.27 9.80 14.98
N VAL A 277 15.70 8.64 14.60
CA VAL A 277 15.12 8.40 13.27
C VAL A 277 13.75 9.07 13.12
N GLY A 278 12.91 9.00 14.17
CA GLY A 278 11.54 9.51 14.14
C GLY A 278 10.60 8.81 13.14
N ASP A 279 9.34 9.24 13.11
CA ASP A 279 8.26 8.49 12.45
C ASP A 279 8.19 8.66 10.92
N SER A 280 8.83 9.69 10.35
CA SER A 280 8.69 10.04 8.94
C SER A 280 9.97 9.74 8.15
N ASN A 281 9.87 8.88 7.13
CA ASN A 281 10.93 8.71 6.13
C ASN A 281 10.95 9.91 5.15
N GLU A 282 11.78 9.84 4.11
CA GLU A 282 11.77 10.75 2.96
C GLU A 282 10.40 10.80 2.25
N ILE A 283 9.43 11.54 2.81
CA ILE A 283 8.10 11.82 2.25
C ILE A 283 8.19 12.31 0.79
N GLY A 284 9.33 12.89 0.41
CA GLY A 284 9.64 13.34 -0.94
C GLY A 284 9.43 12.27 -2.01
N VAL A 285 9.77 10.99 -1.75
CA VAL A 285 9.64 9.90 -2.73
C VAL A 285 8.18 9.71 -3.19
N TYR A 286 7.23 9.90 -2.28
CA TYR A 286 5.81 9.62 -2.53
C TYR A 286 5.00 10.86 -2.93
N THR A 287 5.58 12.06 -2.75
CA THR A 287 4.87 13.33 -2.99
C THR A 287 4.56 13.51 -4.48
N ASP A 288 5.50 13.16 -5.36
CA ASP A 288 5.33 13.27 -6.81
C ASP A 288 4.29 12.29 -7.36
N SER A 289 4.30 11.05 -6.86
CA SER A 289 3.34 10.00 -7.24
C SER A 289 1.91 10.39 -6.85
N VAL A 290 1.72 10.94 -5.65
CA VAL A 290 0.38 11.38 -5.20
C VAL A 290 -0.08 12.64 -5.90
N GLN A 291 0.82 13.60 -6.15
CA GLN A 291 0.43 14.78 -6.91
C GLN A 291 0.01 14.39 -8.34
N SER A 292 0.74 13.47 -8.97
CA SER A 292 0.39 12.88 -10.27
C SER A 292 -0.96 12.16 -10.22
N LEU A 293 -1.27 11.43 -9.15
CA LEU A 293 -2.58 10.81 -8.94
C LEU A 293 -3.69 11.86 -8.87
N ILE A 294 -3.53 12.86 -8.00
CA ILE A 294 -4.50 13.95 -7.79
C ILE A 294 -4.79 14.69 -9.10
N ASP A 295 -3.76 14.96 -9.90
CA ASP A 295 -3.91 15.61 -11.19
C ASP A 295 -4.64 14.71 -12.19
N ARG A 296 -4.26 13.43 -12.26
CA ARG A 296 -4.86 12.43 -13.16
C ARG A 296 -6.36 12.25 -12.91
N ILE A 297 -6.78 12.23 -11.64
CA ILE A 297 -8.20 12.01 -11.27
C ILE A 297 -9.03 13.31 -11.24
N GLY A 298 -8.46 14.44 -11.70
CA GLY A 298 -9.18 15.70 -11.85
C GLY A 298 -9.45 16.42 -10.53
N LEU A 299 -8.65 16.18 -9.50
CA LEU A 299 -8.74 16.87 -8.21
C LEU A 299 -7.73 18.02 -8.08
N ALA A 300 -7.01 18.39 -9.14
CA ALA A 300 -6.11 19.54 -9.18
C ALA A 300 -6.88 20.87 -9.11
N GLY A 301 -6.58 21.74 -8.13
CA GLY A 301 -7.05 23.13 -8.12
C GLY A 301 -7.32 23.75 -6.74
N ARG A 302 -7.13 25.08 -6.64
CA ARG A 302 -7.37 25.89 -5.42
C ARG A 302 -8.85 26.10 -5.06
N ASN A 303 -9.77 25.74 -5.95
CA ASN A 303 -11.23 25.91 -5.74
C ASN A 303 -11.88 24.75 -4.97
N LEU A 304 -11.12 23.70 -4.64
CA LEU A 304 -11.52 22.67 -3.69
C LEU A 304 -11.08 23.16 -2.30
N GLY A 305 -11.95 23.94 -1.66
CA GLY A 305 -11.66 24.75 -0.47
C GLY A 305 -10.67 24.10 0.50
N GLY A 306 -9.48 24.70 0.58
CA GLY A 306 -8.52 24.42 1.64
C GLY A 306 -9.11 24.85 2.96
N SER A 307 -9.51 23.88 3.79
CA SER A 307 -9.66 24.08 5.22
C SER A 307 -8.69 23.14 5.91
N VAL A 308 -7.44 23.60 6.00
CA VAL A 308 -6.40 23.06 6.89
C VAL A 308 -6.79 23.19 8.38
N ALA A 309 -7.97 23.73 8.70
CA ALA A 309 -8.41 24.06 10.05
C ALA A 309 -9.15 22.93 10.81
N LEU A 310 -9.31 21.73 10.26
CA LEU A 310 -9.99 20.61 10.95
C LEU A 310 -9.04 19.48 11.41
N VAL A 311 -7.73 19.59 11.13
CA VAL A 311 -6.75 18.53 11.47
C VAL A 311 -5.89 18.89 12.70
N SER A 312 -5.95 20.14 13.19
CA SER A 312 -5.18 20.56 14.36
C SER A 312 -5.71 20.02 15.70
N SER A 313 -6.91 19.43 15.75
CA SER A 313 -7.47 18.90 17.01
C SER A 313 -7.12 17.44 17.30
N VAL A 314 -6.45 16.73 16.38
CA VAL A 314 -6.14 15.29 16.57
C VAL A 314 -4.74 15.07 17.16
N HIS A 315 -3.85 16.07 17.08
CA HIS A 315 -2.48 15.91 17.60
C HIS A 315 -2.35 16.24 19.10
N GLU A 316 -3.32 16.93 19.70
CA GLU A 316 -3.29 17.33 21.12
C GLU A 316 -3.92 16.31 22.07
N GLU A 317 -4.70 15.33 21.58
CA GLU A 317 -5.34 14.30 22.45
C GLU A 317 -4.58 12.97 22.55
N MET A 318 -3.46 12.79 21.82
CA MET A 318 -2.60 11.60 21.95
C MET A 318 -1.33 11.84 22.79
N GLN A 319 -1.20 13.00 23.43
CA GLN A 319 -0.10 13.33 24.37
C GLN A 319 -0.59 13.68 25.78
N ALA A 320 -1.82 13.31 26.15
CA ALA A 320 -2.38 13.47 27.49
C ALA A 320 -2.58 12.11 28.20
#